data_AF-A0A1J3CG77-F1
#
_entry.id   AF-A0A1J3CG77-F1
#
_cell.length_a   1.000
_cell.length_b   1.000
_cell.length_c   1.000
_cell.angle_alpha   90.00
_cell.angle_beta   90.00
_cell.angle_gamma   90.00
#
_symmetry.space_group_name_H-M   'P 1'
#
loop_
_entity.id
_entity.type
_entity.pdbx_description
1 polymer ?
#
loop_
_entity_poly.entity_id
_entity_poly.type
_entity_poly.pdbx_seq_one_letter_code
_entity_poly.pdbx_strand_id
1 'polypeptide(L)'
;MNLCRCGLPAKIVTSRTDNNPGRRFFGCPLYKKGRTDHCDYFDWFDEGVVDGWPKEALIRARDKIREKDKVINQLTTQLMELRLELEKHKVEISSEGSE
;
A
#
# COMPACT_ATOMS: atom_id res chain seq x y z
N MET A 1 -12.99 -25.94 -3.58
CA MET A 1 -12.84 -26.04 -5.04
C MET A 1 -13.72 -24.97 -5.66
N ASN A 2 -13.16 -23.99 -6.38
CA ASN A 2 -13.98 -22.96 -7.03
C ASN A 2 -14.52 -23.49 -8.36
N LEU A 3 -15.85 -23.56 -8.48
CA LEU A 3 -16.53 -24.02 -9.69
C LEU A 3 -17.07 -22.80 -10.46
N CYS A 4 -16.89 -22.80 -11.78
CA CYS A 4 -17.49 -21.78 -12.63
C CYS A 4 -18.98 -22.06 -12.88
N ARG A 5 -19.70 -21.12 -13.51
CA ARG A 5 -21.13 -21.30 -13.88
C ARG A 5 -21.37 -22.44 -14.88
N CYS A 6 -20.33 -22.96 -15.54
CA CYS A 6 -20.42 -24.15 -16.40
C CYS A 6 -20.33 -25.47 -15.60
N GLY A 7 -20.20 -25.41 -14.27
CA GLY A 7 -20.00 -26.59 -13.41
C GLY A 7 -18.58 -27.18 -13.45
N LEU A 8 -17.64 -26.50 -14.11
CA LEU A 8 -16.25 -26.96 -14.25
C LEU A 8 -15.34 -26.32 -13.20
N PRO A 9 -14.26 -27.00 -12.76
CA PRO A 9 -13.24 -26.40 -11.93
C PRO A 9 -12.62 -25.15 -12.56
N ALA A 10 -12.67 -24.04 -11.83
CA ALA A 10 -12.03 -22.80 -12.24
C ALA A 10 -10.50 -22.95 -12.22
N LYS A 11 -9.83 -22.34 -13.21
CA LYS A 11 -8.37 -22.33 -13.31
C LYS A 11 -7.80 -21.03 -12.77
N ILE A 12 -6.60 -21.07 -12.20
CA ILE A 12 -5.87 -19.87 -11.81
C ILE A 12 -5.23 -19.25 -13.05
N VAL A 13 -5.44 -17.95 -13.24
CA VAL A 13 -4.94 -17.16 -14.36
C VAL A 13 -4.22 -15.94 -13.81
N THR A 14 -3.07 -15.60 -14.37
CA THR A 14 -2.35 -14.36 -14.05
C THR A 14 -2.84 -13.24 -14.95
N SER A 15 -3.29 -12.14 -14.35
CA SER A 15 -3.68 -10.94 -15.06
C SER A 15 -2.48 -10.29 -15.77
N ARG A 16 -2.71 -9.90 -17.02
CA ARG A 16 -1.76 -9.21 -17.89
C ARG A 16 -2.20 -7.78 -18.22
N THR A 17 -3.22 -7.27 -17.53
CA THR A 17 -3.72 -5.90 -17.73
C THR A 17 -2.91 -4.91 -16.91
N ASP A 18 -2.70 -3.70 -17.42
CA ASP A 18 -1.96 -2.63 -16.73
C ASP A 18 -2.58 -2.23 -15.39
N ASN A 19 -3.90 -2.40 -15.22
CA ASN A 19 -4.60 -2.11 -13.97
C ASN A 19 -4.33 -3.13 -12.85
N ASN A 20 -3.94 -4.37 -13.20
CA ASN A 20 -3.73 -5.47 -12.25
C ASN A 20 -2.58 -6.39 -12.71
N PRO A 21 -1.36 -5.87 -12.94
CA PRO A 21 -0.28 -6.68 -13.50
C PRO A 21 0.14 -7.75 -12.49
N GLY A 22 0.24 -9.00 -12.93
CA GLY A 22 0.73 -10.11 -12.11
C GLY A 22 -0.25 -10.64 -11.05
N ARG A 23 -1.37 -9.96 -10.79
CA ARG A 23 -2.40 -10.45 -9.86
C ARG A 23 -3.10 -11.69 -10.42
N ARG A 24 -3.29 -12.72 -9.60
CA ARG A 24 -3.92 -13.97 -10.02
C ARG A 24 -5.43 -13.97 -9.73
N PHE A 25 -6.21 -14.66 -10.55
CA PHE A 25 -7.65 -14.84 -10.39
C PHE A 25 -8.09 -16.24 -10.84
N PHE A 26 -9.18 -16.74 -10.28
CA PHE A 26 -9.90 -17.91 -10.78
C PHE A 26 -10.78 -17.52 -11.97
N GLY A 27 -10.68 -18.26 -13.07
CA GLY A 27 -11.49 -18.04 -14.28
C GLY A 27 -12.04 -19.33 -14.86
N CYS A 28 -13.09 -19.22 -15.68
CA CYS A 28 -13.65 -20.36 -16.40
C CYS A 28 -12.58 -21.02 -17.31
N PRO A 29 -12.40 -22.35 -17.26
CA PRO A 29 -11.41 -23.03 -18.10
C PRO A 29 -11.72 -22.97 -19.60
N LEU A 30 -12.98 -22.73 -19.96
CA LEU A 30 -13.46 -22.58 -21.34
C LEU A 30 -13.33 -21.14 -21.88
N TYR A 31 -13.00 -20.17 -21.02
CA TYR A 31 -12.89 -18.77 -21.43
C TYR A 31 -11.90 -18.60 -22.60
N LYS A 32 -12.36 -18.00 -23.70
CA LYS A 32 -11.62 -17.75 -24.96
C LYS A 32 -11.14 -18.99 -25.74
N LYS A 33 -11.59 -20.20 -25.43
CA LYS A 33 -11.25 -21.43 -26.21
C LYS A 33 -12.05 -21.59 -27.52
N GLY A 34 -12.57 -20.51 -28.08
CA GLY A 34 -13.39 -20.55 -29.31
C GLY A 34 -14.74 -21.25 -29.14
N ARG A 35 -15.17 -21.51 -27.90
CA ARG A 35 -16.50 -22.05 -27.61
C ARG A 35 -17.43 -20.93 -27.16
N THR A 36 -18.68 -20.98 -27.62
CA THR A 36 -19.75 -20.08 -27.20
C THR A 36 -20.29 -20.41 -25.81
N ASP A 37 -19.98 -21.60 -25.27
CA ASP A 37 -20.45 -22.15 -23.98
C ASP A 37 -19.60 -21.73 -22.76
N HIS A 38 -18.73 -20.72 -22.89
CA HIS A 38 -18.01 -20.18 -21.76
C HIS A 38 -18.90 -19.31 -20.86
N CYS A 39 -18.60 -19.29 -19.58
CA CYS A 39 -19.06 -18.24 -18.67
C CYS A 39 -17.94 -17.28 -18.33
N ASP A 40 -18.33 -16.10 -17.89
CA ASP A 40 -17.54 -14.99 -17.38
C ASP A 40 -17.22 -15.13 -15.87
N TYR A 41 -17.21 -16.35 -15.33
CA TYR A 41 -16.82 -16.58 -13.94
C TYR A 41 -15.43 -15.99 -13.66
N PHE A 42 -15.37 -15.18 -12.62
CA PHE A 42 -14.20 -14.45 -12.16
C PHE A 42 -14.24 -14.38 -10.63
N ASP A 43 -13.13 -14.72 -9.98
CA ASP A 43 -12.93 -14.50 -8.55
C ASP A 43 -11.44 -14.29 -8.26
N TRP A 44 -11.08 -13.44 -7.31
CA TRP A 44 -9.66 -13.16 -7.06
C TRP A 44 -8.96 -14.36 -6.41
N PHE A 45 -7.77 -14.69 -6.91
CA PHE A 45 -6.89 -15.68 -6.29
C PHE A 45 -6.02 -14.94 -5.28
N ASP A 46 -6.64 -14.53 -4.19
CA ASP A 46 -5.92 -13.97 -3.06
C ASP A 46 -5.31 -15.17 -2.30
N GLU A 47 -3.98 -15.35 -2.41
CA GLU A 47 -3.24 -16.34 -1.63
C GLU A 47 -3.32 -15.96 -0.15
N GLY A 48 -4.38 -16.43 0.49
CA GLY A 48 -4.71 -16.02 1.85
C GLY A 48 -5.17 -14.57 1.88
N VAL A 49 -6.46 -14.37 2.18
CA VAL A 49 -6.77 -13.36 3.17
C VAL A 49 -5.79 -13.61 4.30
N VAL A 50 -4.92 -12.66 4.60
CA VAL A 50 -4.00 -12.74 5.73
C VAL A 50 -4.83 -12.74 7.00
N ASP A 51 -5.48 -13.84 7.33
CA ASP A 51 -6.21 -14.02 8.56
C ASP A 51 -5.28 -14.63 9.62
N GLY A 52 -5.40 -14.13 10.84
CA GLY A 52 -4.54 -14.49 11.98
C GLY A 52 -3.27 -13.65 12.10
N TRP A 53 -2.16 -14.30 12.47
CA TRP A 53 -0.90 -13.67 12.89
C TRP A 53 -0.34 -12.60 11.92
N PRO A 54 -0.45 -12.74 10.59
CA PRO A 54 0.04 -11.71 9.66
C PRO A 54 -0.76 -10.40 9.71
N LYS A 55 -2.07 -10.44 9.99
CA LYS A 55 -2.90 -9.22 10.14
C LYS A 55 -2.47 -8.39 11.35
N GLU A 56 -2.25 -9.04 12.47
CA GLU A 56 -1.81 -8.38 13.70
C GLU A 56 -0.39 -7.81 13.56
N ALA A 57 0.49 -8.53 12.86
CA ALA A 57 1.82 -8.00 12.53
C ALA A 57 1.72 -6.74 11.64
N LEU A 58 0.83 -6.72 10.64
CA LEU A 58 0.59 -5.56 9.79
C LEU A 58 -0.01 -4.37 10.56
N ILE A 59 -0.97 -4.61 11.46
CA ILE A 59 -1.54 -3.57 12.31
C ILE A 59 -0.46 -2.95 13.19
N ARG A 60 0.34 -3.78 13.88
CA ARG A 60 1.46 -3.30 14.70
C ARG A 60 2.50 -2.52 13.88
N ALA A 61 2.84 -3.01 12.69
CA ALA A 61 3.77 -2.32 11.80
C ALA A 61 3.24 -0.94 11.40
N ARG A 62 1.96 -0.86 11.00
CA ARG A 62 1.28 0.40 10.66
C ARG A 62 1.26 1.37 11.83
N ASP A 63 0.92 0.91 13.03
CA ASP A 63 0.83 1.78 14.20
C ASP A 63 2.22 2.29 14.62
N LYS A 64 3.26 1.46 14.47
CA LYS A 64 4.67 1.87 14.68
C LYS A 64 5.15 2.90 13.65
N ILE A 65 4.70 2.80 12.40
CA ILE A 65 4.98 3.80 11.36
C ILE A 65 4.32 5.13 11.75
N ARG A 66 3.03 5.12 12.10
CA ARG A 66 2.30 6.33 12.51
C ARG A 66 2.93 7.04 13.69
N GLU A 67 3.41 6.30 14.68
CA GLU A 67 4.07 6.90 15.84
C GLU A 67 5.39 7.55 15.48
N LYS A 68 6.18 6.91 14.60
CA LYS A 68 7.42 7.50 14.07
C LYS A 68 7.13 8.74 13.24
N ASP A 69 6.06 8.74 12.43
CA ASP A 69 5.68 9.91 11.63
C ASP A 69 5.35 11.11 12.53
N LYS A 70 4.66 10.89 13.66
CA LYS A 70 4.42 11.96 14.65
C LYS A 70 5.73 12.53 15.20
N VAL A 71 6.66 11.66 15.60
CA VAL A 71 7.97 12.09 16.13
C VAL A 71 8.77 12.85 15.06
N ILE A 72 8.78 12.35 13.83
CA ILE A 72 9.43 13.03 12.70
C ILE A 72 8.83 14.42 12.49
N ASN A 73 7.49 14.53 12.51
CA ASN A 73 6.83 15.82 12.34
C ASN A 73 7.16 16.79 13.49
N GLN A 74 7.14 16.31 14.74
CA GLN A 74 7.52 17.12 15.91
C GLN A 74 8.97 17.62 15.82
N LEU A 75 9.91 16.72 15.54
CA LEU A 75 11.33 17.08 15.37
C LEU A 75 11.52 18.06 14.21
N THR A 76 10.77 17.88 13.13
CA THR A 76 10.82 18.79 11.97
C THR A 76 10.38 20.20 12.35
N THR A 77 9.29 20.32 13.12
CA THR A 77 8.82 21.62 13.65
C THR A 77 9.84 22.25 14.58
N GLN A 78 10.38 21.50 15.54
CA GLN A 78 11.39 22.01 16.48
C GLN A 78 12.67 22.46 15.76
N LEU A 79 13.11 21.72 14.74
CA LEU A 79 14.25 22.12 13.92
C LEU A 79 13.99 23.42 13.16
N MET A 80 12.76 23.65 12.71
CA MET A 80 12.38 24.89 12.03
C MET A 80 12.38 26.08 13.00
N GLU A 81 11.81 25.91 14.19
CA GLU A 81 11.78 26.93 15.25
C GLU A 81 13.21 27.33 15.68
N LEU A 82 14.04 26.33 16.01
CA LEU A 82 15.44 26.58 16.40
C LEU A 82 16.25 27.27 15.30
N ARG A 83 15.98 26.97 14.03
CA ARG A 83 16.62 27.66 12.90
C ARG A 83 16.21 29.13 12.84
N LEU A 84 14.93 29.44 13.07
CA LEU A 84 14.43 30.82 13.08
C LEU A 84 15.02 31.60 14.25
N GLU A 85 15.07 30.99 15.44
CA GLU A 85 15.68 31.59 16.63
C GLU A 85 17.18 31.88 16.41
N LEU A 86 17.91 30.92 15.84
CA LEU A 86 19.32 31.10 15.52
C LEU A 86 19.54 32.26 14.54
N GLU A 87 18.69 32.38 13.53
CA GLU A 87 18.79 33.46 12.55
C GLU A 87 18.49 34.82 13.16
N LYS A 88 17.46 34.91 14.00
CA LYS A 88 17.13 36.12 14.75
C LYS A 88 18.31 36.56 15.63
N HIS A 89 18.88 35.63 16.39
CA HIS A 89 19.97 35.94 17.31
C HIS A 89 21.26 36.36 16.58
N LYS A 90 21.52 35.84 15.37
CA LYS A 90 22.62 36.31 14.51
C LYS A 90 22.42 37.75 14.05
N VAL A 91 21.20 38.12 13.65
CA VAL A 91 20.88 39.49 13.24
C VAL A 91 21.09 40.46 14.41
N GLU A 92 20.63 40.11 15.61
CA GLU A 92 20.82 40.90 16.83
C GLU A 92 22.30 41.12 17.15
N ILE A 93 23.11 40.05 17.15
CA ILE A 93 24.58 40.15 17.35
C ILE A 93 25.25 41.03 16.29
N SER A 94 24.82 40.95 15.02
CA SER A 94 25.38 41.77 13.95
C SER A 94 25.03 43.25 14.06
N SER A 95 23.92 43.60 14.74
CA SER A 95 23.51 44.98 14.98
C SER A 95 24.20 45.62 16.19
N GLU A 96 24.54 44.84 17.21
CA GLU A 96 25.24 45.32 18.41
C GLU A 96 26.75 45.54 18.20
N GLY A 97 27.36 44.88 17.20
CA GLY A 97 28.78 45.02 16.88
C GLY A 97 29.14 46.20 15.94
N SER A 98 28.18 47.05 15.61
CA SER A 98 28.33 48.19 14.68
C SER A 98 28.27 49.58 15.33
N GLU A 99 28.22 49.66 16.67
CA GLU A 99 28.46 50.87 17.47
C GLU A 99 29.86 50.85 18.10
#